data_AF-A0A437UWV7-F1
#
_entry.id   AF-A0A437UWV7-F1
#
_cell.length_a   1.000
_cell.length_b   1.000
_cell.length_c   1.000
_cell.angle_alpha   90.00
_cell.angle_beta   90.00
_cell.angle_gamma   90.00
#
_symmetry.space_group_name_H-M   'P 1'
#
loop_
_entity.id
_entity.type
_entity.pdbx_description
1 polymer ?
#
loop_
_entity_poly.entity_id
_entity_poly.type
_entity_poly.pdbx_seq_one_letter_code
_entity_poly.pdbx_strand_id
1 'polypeptide(L)'
;MRGREVIPVNRKLSLDELERFMQERWDRAEYGEFRRGKPTPASIEEYILLPATERTMVIVYPRGGGIFSKGNKVIVTVCDSPEGAALLAATAIPVKNVFFKIGQTAHVINRSKEFRGEAADMVEAYAAYLRTLLEAAGLTG
;
A
#
# COMPACT_ATOMS: atom_id res chain seq x y z
N MET A 1 3.66 8.54 -10.11
CA MET A 1 2.22 8.48 -9.75
C MET A 1 2.16 8.59 -8.24
N ARG A 2 1.41 9.53 -7.67
CA ARG A 2 1.24 9.59 -6.21
C ARG A 2 0.55 8.31 -5.72
N GLY A 3 1.08 7.68 -4.67
CA GLY A 3 0.51 6.47 -4.05
C GLY A 3 1.12 5.13 -4.47
N ARG A 4 2.20 5.12 -5.26
CA ARG A 4 3.02 3.93 -5.51
C ARG A 4 4.49 4.28 -5.67
N GLU A 5 5.31 3.69 -4.82
CA GLU A 5 6.76 3.77 -4.86
C GLU A 5 7.37 2.41 -5.20
N VAL A 6 8.48 2.45 -5.92
CA VAL A 6 9.24 1.28 -6.34
C VAL A 6 10.69 1.47 -5.92
N ILE A 7 11.16 0.56 -5.07
CA ILE A 7 12.53 0.57 -4.56
C ILE A 7 13.28 -0.56 -5.26
N PRO A 8 14.21 -0.27 -6.19
CA PRO A 8 15.05 -1.30 -6.80
C PRO A 8 15.87 -2.01 -5.72
N VAL A 9 16.00 -3.33 -5.86
CA VAL A 9 16.88 -4.14 -5.00
C VAL A 9 17.79 -5.00 -5.86
N ASN A 10 19.01 -5.23 -5.38
CA ASN A 10 20.05 -5.92 -6.13
C ASN A 10 19.86 -7.44 -6.19
N ARG A 11 19.00 -8.02 -5.34
CA ARG A 11 18.65 -9.45 -5.33
C ARG A 11 17.16 -9.67 -5.20
N LYS A 12 16.71 -10.87 -5.58
CA LYS A 12 15.32 -11.28 -5.37
C LYS A 12 15.08 -11.50 -3.88
N LEU A 13 14.00 -10.90 -3.36
CA LEU A 13 13.51 -11.11 -2.00
C LEU A 13 12.21 -11.91 -2.06
N SER A 14 12.06 -12.90 -1.18
CA SER A 14 10.75 -13.47 -0.86
C SER A 14 9.98 -12.56 0.09
N LEU A 15 8.66 -12.76 0.18
CA LEU A 15 7.83 -12.02 1.16
C LEU A 15 8.32 -12.30 2.60
N ASP A 16 8.69 -13.55 2.91
CA ASP A 16 9.21 -13.94 4.23
C ASP A 16 10.56 -13.28 4.56
N GLU A 17 11.44 -13.13 3.56
CA GLU A 17 12.70 -12.40 3.75
C GLU A 17 12.47 -10.92 4.02
N LEU A 18 11.55 -10.29 3.28
CA LEU A 18 11.20 -8.90 3.49
C LEU A 18 10.52 -8.67 4.84
N GLU A 19 9.63 -9.58 5.25
CA GLU A 19 8.96 -9.52 6.54
C GLU A 19 9.98 -9.61 7.69
N ARG A 20 10.87 -10.60 7.68
CA ARG A 20 11.91 -10.73 8.72
C ARG A 20 12.82 -9.51 8.75
N PHE A 21 13.23 -9.02 7.58
CA PHE A 21 14.03 -7.81 7.48
C PHE A 21 13.35 -6.61 8.15
N MET A 22 12.06 -6.38 7.87
CA MET A 22 11.29 -5.33 8.52
C MET A 22 11.11 -5.60 10.02
N GLN A 23 10.91 -6.85 10.45
CA GLN A 23 10.73 -7.16 11.88
C GLN A 23 11.95 -6.79 12.71
N GLU A 24 13.15 -6.94 12.15
CA GLU A 24 14.44 -6.66 12.79
C GLU A 24 14.83 -5.18 12.76
N ARG A 25 14.40 -4.42 11.75
CA ARG A 25 14.95 -3.08 11.44
C ARG A 25 13.94 -1.95 11.50
N TRP A 26 12.64 -2.25 11.44
CA TRP A 26 11.60 -1.24 11.38
C TRP A 26 11.37 -0.61 12.75
N ASP A 27 11.41 0.72 12.80
CA ASP A 27 11.00 1.47 13.98
C ASP A 27 9.47 1.52 14.07
N ARG A 28 8.94 0.66 14.95
CA ARG A 28 7.50 0.52 15.21
C ARG A 28 6.94 1.65 16.06
N ALA A 29 7.78 2.36 16.80
CA ALA A 29 7.36 3.50 17.62
C ALA A 29 7.12 4.73 16.75
N GLU A 30 7.97 4.96 15.75
CA GLU A 30 7.86 6.11 14.85
C GLU A 30 6.95 5.83 13.64
N TYR A 31 7.05 4.65 13.02
CA TYR A 31 6.35 4.34 11.76
C TYR A 31 5.20 3.32 11.92
N GLY A 32 4.86 3.00 13.16
CA GLY A 32 3.76 2.10 13.50
C GLY A 32 4.07 0.62 13.30
N GLU A 33 3.25 -0.22 13.94
CA GLU A 33 3.29 -1.67 13.76
C GLU A 33 2.79 -2.06 12.37
N PHE A 34 3.38 -3.11 11.81
CA PHE A 34 2.91 -3.73 10.58
C PHE A 34 2.50 -5.18 10.84
N ARG A 35 1.70 -5.73 9.93
CA ARG A 35 1.32 -7.15 9.98
C ARG A 35 1.37 -7.76 8.61
N ARG A 36 1.61 -9.07 8.54
CA ARG A 36 1.40 -9.84 7.32
C ARG A 36 -0.07 -10.24 7.19
N GLY A 37 -0.58 -10.21 5.96
CA GLY A 37 -1.87 -10.80 5.66
C GLY A 37 -2.47 -10.27 4.37
N LYS A 38 -3.77 -10.52 4.23
CA LYS A 38 -4.54 -10.09 3.06
C LYS A 38 -5.16 -8.71 3.31
N PRO A 39 -5.01 -7.75 2.38
CA PRO A 39 -5.61 -6.42 2.49
C PRO A 39 -7.13 -6.48 2.54
N THR A 40 -7.72 -7.41 1.78
CA THR A 40 -9.15 -7.70 1.79
C THR A 40 -9.37 -9.22 1.71
N PRO A 41 -10.53 -9.75 2.15
CA PRO A 41 -10.84 -11.17 1.99
C PRO A 41 -10.78 -11.67 0.53
N ALA A 42 -10.99 -10.79 -0.44
CA ALA A 42 -10.91 -11.10 -1.87
C ALA A 42 -9.47 -11.15 -2.42
N SER A 43 -8.47 -10.71 -1.65
CA SER A 43 -7.07 -10.74 -2.09
C SER A 43 -6.54 -12.17 -2.15
N ILE A 44 -5.93 -12.53 -3.28
CA ILE A 44 -5.34 -13.86 -3.49
C ILE A 44 -4.00 -13.97 -2.74
N GLU A 45 -3.18 -12.92 -2.83
CA GLU A 45 -1.84 -12.85 -2.26
C GLU A 45 -1.83 -12.18 -0.87
N GLU A 46 -0.80 -12.51 -0.09
CA GLU A 46 -0.48 -11.83 1.16
C GLU A 46 0.53 -10.71 0.93
N TYR A 47 0.47 -9.70 1.79
CA TYR A 47 1.31 -8.52 1.75
C TYR A 47 1.71 -8.14 3.18
N ILE A 48 2.74 -7.31 3.31
CA ILE A 48 3.02 -6.59 4.56
C ILE A 48 2.11 -5.37 4.57
N LEU A 49 1.29 -5.23 5.61
CA LEU A 49 0.25 -4.22 5.75
C LEU A 49 0.70 -3.18 6.78
N LEU A 50 0.78 -1.93 6.34
CA LEU A 50 1.12 -0.75 7.14
C LEU A 50 -0.12 0.14 7.29
N PRO A 51 -0.34 0.74 8.48
CA PRO A 51 -1.43 1.69 8.68
C PRO A 51 -1.19 2.96 7.85
N ALA A 52 -2.23 3.58 7.31
CA ALA A 52 -2.10 4.88 6.65
C ALA A 52 -3.23 5.82 7.06
N THR A 53 -4.48 5.40 6.87
CA THR A 53 -5.66 6.11 7.37
C THR A 53 -6.70 5.11 7.87
N GLU A 54 -7.83 5.57 8.39
CA GLU A 54 -8.95 4.68 8.77
C GLU A 54 -9.53 3.88 7.59
N ARG A 55 -9.35 4.35 6.36
CA ARG A 55 -9.97 3.75 5.17
C ARG A 55 -8.97 3.17 4.19
N THR A 56 -7.70 3.56 4.27
CA THR A 56 -6.65 3.08 3.38
C THR A 56 -5.49 2.51 4.18
N MET A 57 -4.84 1.51 3.63
CA MET A 57 -3.59 0.98 4.15
C MET A 57 -2.50 1.05 3.08
N VAL A 58 -1.26 0.94 3.51
CA VAL A 58 -0.13 0.76 2.60
C VAL A 58 0.27 -0.71 2.60
N ILE A 59 0.41 -1.27 1.40
CA ILE A 59 0.90 -2.62 1.20
C ILE A 59 2.32 -2.58 0.68
N VAL A 60 3.15 -3.47 1.24
CA VAL A 60 4.56 -3.62 0.90
C VAL A 60 4.81 -5.06 0.47
N TYR A 61 5.47 -5.25 -0.67
CA TYR A 61 5.81 -6.58 -1.18
C TYR A 61 6.97 -6.57 -2.18
N PRO A 62 7.77 -7.64 -2.22
CA PRO A 62 8.79 -7.79 -3.24
C PRO A 62 8.17 -8.25 -4.56
N ARG A 63 8.74 -7.80 -5.68
CA ARG A 63 8.37 -8.24 -7.03
C ARG A 63 9.61 -8.28 -7.92
N GLY A 64 9.81 -9.36 -8.67
CA GLY A 64 11.00 -9.52 -9.50
C GLY A 64 11.26 -10.96 -9.91
N GLY A 65 12.13 -11.14 -10.91
CA GLY A 65 12.59 -12.47 -11.34
C GLY A 65 11.65 -13.22 -12.29
N GLY A 66 10.88 -12.53 -13.12
CA GLY A 66 10.12 -13.12 -14.23
C GLY A 66 10.53 -12.52 -15.57
N ILE A 67 10.27 -13.24 -16.67
CA ILE A 67 10.66 -12.88 -18.05
C ILE A 67 10.21 -11.46 -18.45
N PHE A 68 9.11 -10.98 -17.86
CA PHE A 68 8.53 -9.65 -18.11
C PHE A 68 8.81 -8.59 -17.02
N SER A 69 9.52 -8.92 -15.94
CA SER A 69 9.80 -7.98 -14.85
C SER A 69 11.21 -7.40 -14.97
N LYS A 70 11.31 -6.10 -15.28
CA LYS A 70 12.56 -5.33 -15.19
C LYS A 70 13.02 -5.25 -13.73
N GLY A 71 14.01 -6.07 -13.37
CA GLY A 71 14.72 -6.03 -12.09
C GLY A 71 13.93 -6.52 -10.86
N ASN A 72 14.68 -6.83 -9.82
CA ASN A 72 14.14 -7.08 -8.49
C ASN A 72 13.82 -5.73 -7.82
N LYS A 73 12.69 -5.66 -7.13
CA LYS A 73 12.20 -4.43 -6.51
C LYS A 73 11.30 -4.75 -5.32
N VAL A 74 11.20 -3.82 -4.39
CA VAL A 74 10.16 -3.76 -3.38
C VAL A 74 9.16 -2.68 -3.81
N ILE A 75 7.87 -2.99 -3.75
CA ILE A 75 6.79 -2.08 -4.09
C ILE A 75 6.11 -1.66 -2.80
N VAL A 76 5.91 -0.35 -2.64
CA VAL A 76 5.12 0.27 -1.57
C VAL A 76 3.95 0.97 -2.24
N THR A 77 2.71 0.62 -1.92
CA THR A 77 1.55 1.21 -2.60
C THR A 77 0.35 1.27 -1.67
N VAL A 78 -0.53 2.24 -1.90
CA VAL A 78 -1.79 2.35 -1.17
C VAL A 78 -2.83 1.37 -1.72
N CYS A 79 -3.64 0.80 -0.84
CA CYS A 79 -4.91 0.16 -1.19
C CYS A 79 -5.99 0.48 -0.14
N ASP A 80 -7.24 0.12 -0.43
CA ASP A 80 -8.31 0.22 0.55
C ASP A 80 -8.09 -0.78 1.69
N SER A 81 -8.38 -0.37 2.92
CA SER A 81 -8.47 -1.26 4.10
C SER A 81 -9.73 -2.13 4.02
N PRO A 82 -9.87 -3.23 4.80
CA PRO A 82 -11.12 -3.98 4.88
C PRO A 82 -12.31 -3.08 5.22
N GLU A 83 -12.12 -2.16 6.17
CA GLU A 83 -13.13 -1.20 6.63
C GLU A 83 -13.45 -0.18 5.53
N GLY A 84 -12.43 0.34 4.85
CA GLY A 84 -12.57 1.24 3.72
C GLY A 84 -13.23 0.59 2.51
N ALA A 85 -12.91 -0.67 2.23
CA ALA A 85 -13.50 -1.49 1.18
C ALA A 85 -14.95 -1.85 1.50
N ALA A 86 -15.26 -2.17 2.76
CA ALA A 86 -16.63 -2.38 3.22
C ALA A 86 -17.46 -1.10 3.11
N LEU A 87 -16.88 0.05 3.47
CA LEU A 87 -17.55 1.35 3.35
C LEU A 87 -17.73 1.76 1.88
N LEU A 88 -16.75 1.49 1.01
CA LEU A 88 -16.90 1.67 -0.45
C LEU A 88 -18.00 0.77 -1.01
N ALA A 89 -18.04 -0.51 -0.65
CA ALA A 89 -19.08 -1.45 -1.07
C ALA A 89 -20.47 -1.05 -0.54
N ALA A 90 -20.57 -0.57 0.70
CA ALA A 90 -21.82 -0.05 1.27
C ALA A 90 -22.29 1.24 0.57
N THR A 91 -21.35 2.09 0.13
CA THR A 91 -21.68 3.29 -0.66
C THR A 91 -21.90 3.00 -2.16
N ALA A 92 -21.54 1.82 -2.63
CA ALA A 92 -21.80 1.36 -4.00
C ALA A 92 -23.25 0.86 -4.12
N ILE A 93 -24.21 1.76 -3.90
CA ILE A 93 -25.62 1.49 -4.20
C ILE A 93 -25.73 1.28 -5.72
N PRO A 94 -26.29 0.15 -6.22
CA PRO A 94 -26.55 -0.03 -7.64
C PRO A 94 -27.72 0.87 -8.06
N VAL A 95 -27.42 2.12 -8.44
CA VAL A 95 -28.44 3.13 -8.75
C VAL A 95 -28.96 3.00 -10.18
N LYS A 96 -30.21 2.53 -10.29
CA LYS A 96 -31.09 2.67 -11.47
C LYS A 96 -31.61 4.09 -11.71
N ASN A 97 -31.24 5.11 -10.93
CA ASN A 97 -31.76 6.48 -11.09
C ASN A 97 -30.64 7.52 -11.25
N VAL A 98 -30.62 8.18 -12.41
CA VAL A 98 -29.51 9.01 -12.93
C VAL A 98 -29.50 10.43 -12.36
N PHE A 99 -30.61 10.94 -11.82
CA PHE A 99 -30.73 12.36 -11.44
C PHE A 99 -30.27 12.72 -10.01
N PHE A 100 -30.10 11.74 -9.11
CA PHE A 100 -29.53 11.99 -7.77
C PHE A 100 -27.98 11.99 -7.74
N LYS A 101 -27.32 11.75 -8.89
CA LYS A 101 -25.91 11.33 -8.95
C LYS A 101 -24.86 12.43 -8.76
N ILE A 102 -25.08 13.69 -9.13
CA ILE A 102 -23.94 14.60 -9.31
C ILE A 102 -23.38 15.11 -7.98
N GLY A 103 -24.22 15.53 -7.03
CA GLY A 103 -23.77 16.09 -5.75
C GLY A 103 -23.07 15.07 -4.83
N GLN A 104 -23.67 13.89 -4.67
CA GLN A 104 -23.09 12.84 -3.82
C GLN A 104 -21.84 12.22 -4.43
N THR A 105 -21.82 12.01 -5.75
CA THR A 105 -20.63 11.48 -6.43
C THR A 105 -19.48 12.47 -6.39
N ALA A 106 -19.74 13.78 -6.55
CA ALA A 106 -18.70 14.80 -6.42
C ALA A 106 -18.09 14.84 -5.00
N HIS A 107 -18.92 14.80 -3.95
CA HIS A 107 -18.42 14.75 -2.57
C HIS A 107 -17.63 13.47 -2.26
N VAL A 108 -18.11 12.31 -2.70
CA VAL A 108 -17.40 11.04 -2.52
C VAL A 108 -16.09 11.02 -3.30
N ILE A 109 -16.07 11.52 -4.54
CA ILE A 109 -14.85 11.66 -5.34
C ILE A 109 -13.87 12.64 -4.67
N ASN A 110 -14.34 13.79 -4.17
CA ASN A 110 -13.45 14.79 -3.56
C ASN A 110 -12.82 14.25 -2.28
N ARG A 111 -13.62 13.62 -1.40
CA ARG A 111 -13.10 12.93 -0.21
C ARG A 111 -12.11 11.83 -0.58
N SER A 112 -12.45 11.02 -1.57
CA SER A 112 -11.57 9.95 -2.05
C SER A 112 -10.25 10.49 -2.61
N LYS A 113 -10.26 11.70 -3.19
CA LYS A 113 -9.06 12.39 -3.67
C LYS A 113 -8.22 12.96 -2.52
N GLU A 114 -8.86 13.55 -1.51
CA GLU A 114 -8.19 14.09 -0.31
C GLU A 114 -7.50 12.96 0.48
N PHE A 115 -8.19 11.86 0.76
CA PHE A 115 -7.59 10.70 1.44
C PHE A 115 -6.51 10.01 0.62
N ARG A 116 -6.63 10.00 -0.71
CA ARG A 116 -5.54 9.51 -1.58
C ARG A 116 -4.32 10.43 -1.54
N GLY A 117 -4.50 11.71 -1.22
CA GLY A 117 -3.39 12.63 -0.94
C GLY A 117 -2.65 12.21 0.33
N GLU A 118 -3.36 12.15 1.46
CA GLU A 118 -2.78 11.74 2.76
C GLU A 118 -2.14 10.34 2.70
N ALA A 119 -2.81 9.37 2.07
CA ALA A 119 -2.27 8.03 1.94
C ALA A 119 -1.08 7.96 0.97
N ALA A 120 -0.98 8.86 -0.01
CA ALA A 120 0.20 8.97 -0.87
C ALA A 120 1.39 9.53 -0.10
N ASP A 121 1.18 10.51 0.78
CA ASP A 121 2.23 11.04 1.65
C ASP A 121 2.79 9.94 2.58
N MET A 122 1.90 9.08 3.11
CA MET A 122 2.33 7.90 3.87
C MET A 122 3.12 6.88 3.02
N VAL A 123 2.73 6.66 1.77
CA VAL A 123 3.51 5.82 0.84
C VAL A 123 4.91 6.40 0.64
N GLU A 124 5.04 7.72 0.45
CA GLU A 124 6.33 8.38 0.28
C GLU A 124 7.19 8.27 1.55
N ALA A 125 6.61 8.52 2.73
CA ALA A 125 7.31 8.40 4.01
C ALA A 125 7.80 6.96 4.28
N TYR A 126 6.92 5.97 4.14
CA TYR A 126 7.30 4.56 4.33
C TYR A 126 8.29 4.08 3.29
N ALA A 127 8.16 4.49 2.03
CA ALA A 127 9.11 4.13 1.00
C ALA A 127 10.48 4.77 1.22
N ALA A 128 10.53 6.03 1.66
CA ALA A 128 11.77 6.71 2.00
C ALA A 128 12.49 6.00 3.15
N TYR A 129 11.78 5.69 4.24
CA TYR A 129 12.36 4.98 5.37
C TYR A 129 12.78 3.55 5.01
N LEU A 130 11.94 2.79 4.30
CA LEU A 130 12.30 1.45 3.86
C LEU A 130 13.52 1.46 2.93
N ARG A 131 13.65 2.49 2.09
CA ARG A 131 14.82 2.67 1.22
C ARG A 131 16.09 2.87 2.06
N THR A 132 16.08 3.71 3.09
CA THR A 132 17.27 3.91 3.94
C THR A 132 17.66 2.63 4.67
N LEU A 133 16.68 1.85 5.14
CA LEU A 133 16.95 0.54 5.76
C LEU A 133 17.60 -0.43 4.76
N LEU A 134 17.05 -0.53 3.55
CA LEU A 134 17.56 -1.42 2.50
C LEU A 134 18.96 -0.98 2.02
N GLU A 135 19.21 0.32 1.92
CA GLU A 135 20.53 0.89 1.59
C GLU A 135 21.56 0.57 2.67
N ALA A 136 21.21 0.79 3.94
CA ALA A 136 22.09 0.46 5.07
C ALA A 136 22.43 -1.03 5.14
N ALA A 137 21.56 -1.90 4.63
CA ALA A 137 21.77 -3.34 4.53
C ALA A 137 22.47 -3.78 3.23
N GLY A 138 22.81 -2.86 2.32
CA GLY A 138 23.43 -3.17 1.02
C GLY A 138 22.52 -3.95 0.08
N LEU A 139 21.19 -3.80 0.20
CA LEU A 139 20.19 -4.50 -0.62
C LEU A 139 19.69 -3.68 -1.81
N THR A 140 20.03 -2.39 -1.88
CA THR A 140 19.77 -1.53 -3.03
C THR A 140 20.98 -1.46 -3.96
N GLY A 141 20.75 -1.10 -5.23
CA GLY A 141 21.77 -0.99 -6.28
C GLY A 141 21.25 -0.22 -7.48
#